data_AF-A0A1V1TEM2-F1
#
_entry.id   AF-A0A1V1TEM2-F1
#
_cell.length_a   1.000
_cell.length_b   1.000
_cell.length_c   1.000
_cell.angle_alpha   90.00
_cell.angle_beta   90.00
_cell.angle_gamma   90.00
#
_symmetry.space_group_name_H-M   'P 1'
#
loop_
_entity.id
_entity.type
_entity.pdbx_description
1 polymer ?
#
loop_
_entity_poly.entity_id
_entity_poly.type
_entity_poly.pdbx_seq_one_letter_code
_entity_poly.pdbx_strand_id
1 'polypeptide(L)'
;MPFSALPPEIVYQIILHAVRVRGIKRTGRLRYVSKSWDAVVLDAICASRVLDEHKRRCCSYLPRYFAQRVMGRPRTLSRPLRIIRQVAARIASHRNKGRDDGDSYEALRDCVFDLCRSCHTSISHRNRPPRDDWFVDAESPMLPVDENDKQFRQALLAAAAWTNEVALVREILPFFRDCPNLVSPNGDDRLEFQLVFGHPISLAAYRGNNEIVSLLLDAVTADGRRDIEPLGDALKNAIRGNQLSTVELILGPQRKRVLDYVMDLVNGIRGTADIDIFKRLVPFAREYPTVIPRLRSRPDYWRAKTLPAMVCSAASDGNLAILKYLVEEEGGEPTERWYKTHKNQGPVVSAATDGRIDELVYLLGRGMLVRPVTPRFAARSRNPDVMRAVIEGGVQQNSDLEFGPALVTATERENEEVVRLLLRCEHVRIDDESKARARRRAEELGLESMAEMLVF
;
A
#
# COMPACT_ATOMS: atom_id res chain seq x y z
N MET A 1 -11.26 33.44 -19.96
CA MET A 1 -10.38 33.85 -18.85
C MET A 1 -9.56 32.64 -18.41
N PRO A 2 -8.26 32.78 -18.12
CA PRO A 2 -7.47 31.67 -17.58
C PRO A 2 -7.97 31.31 -16.17
N PHE A 3 -7.91 30.02 -15.80
CA PHE A 3 -8.29 29.56 -14.45
C PHE A 3 -7.50 30.24 -13.33
N SER A 4 -6.29 30.71 -13.63
CA SER A 4 -5.43 31.47 -12.71
C SER A 4 -5.98 32.87 -12.36
N ALA A 5 -6.96 33.38 -13.12
CA ALA A 5 -7.61 34.66 -12.82
C ALA A 5 -8.79 34.52 -11.82
N LEU A 6 -9.20 33.30 -11.49
CA LEU A 6 -10.28 33.07 -10.53
C LEU A 6 -9.74 33.10 -9.09
N PRO A 7 -10.50 33.66 -8.12
CA PRO A 7 -10.15 33.54 -6.71
C PRO A 7 -10.03 32.07 -6.27
N PRO A 8 -9.08 31.73 -5.38
CA PRO A 8 -8.88 30.35 -4.90
C PRO A 8 -10.14 29.68 -4.35
N GLU A 9 -11.01 30.46 -3.71
CA GLU A 9 -12.27 29.99 -3.13
C GLU A 9 -13.24 29.51 -4.23
N ILE A 10 -13.31 30.24 -5.36
CA ILE A 10 -14.14 29.87 -6.49
C ILE A 10 -13.59 28.62 -7.16
N VAL A 11 -12.26 28.53 -7.33
CA VAL A 11 -11.60 27.34 -7.88
C VAL A 11 -11.90 26.11 -7.00
N TYR A 12 -11.79 26.26 -5.68
CA TYR A 12 -12.11 25.21 -4.73
C TYR A 12 -13.58 24.77 -4.83
N GLN A 13 -14.55 25.69 -4.91
CA GLN A 13 -15.97 25.35 -5.06
C GLN A 13 -16.26 24.61 -6.37
N ILE A 14 -15.63 25.03 -7.48
CA ILE A 14 -15.74 24.34 -8.78
C ILE A 14 -15.22 22.90 -8.65
N ILE A 15 -14.05 22.71 -8.05
CA ILE A 15 -13.45 21.38 -7.86
C ILE A 15 -14.30 20.53 -6.91
N LEU A 16 -14.79 21.10 -5.81
CA LEU A 16 -15.68 20.42 -4.86
C LEU A 16 -16.96 19.93 -5.55
N HIS A 17 -17.57 20.76 -6.38
CA HIS A 17 -18.73 20.37 -7.18
C HIS A 17 -18.37 19.30 -8.22
N ALA A 18 -17.22 19.42 -8.88
CA ALA A 18 -16.73 18.42 -9.82
C ALA A 18 -16.50 17.06 -9.14
N VAL A 19 -15.94 17.01 -7.93
CA VAL A 19 -15.80 15.78 -7.13
C VAL A 19 -17.17 15.13 -6.92
N ARG A 20 -18.17 15.91 -6.50
CA ARG A 20 -19.52 15.42 -6.21
C ARG A 20 -20.22 14.86 -7.44
N VAL A 21 -20.13 15.56 -8.58
CA VAL A 21 -20.85 15.20 -9.81
C VAL A 21 -20.12 14.13 -10.63
N ARG A 22 -18.78 14.19 -10.70
CA ARG A 22 -17.97 13.32 -11.58
C ARG A 22 -17.29 12.17 -10.83
N GLY A 23 -17.33 12.19 -9.50
CA GLY A 23 -16.72 11.19 -8.63
C GLY A 23 -15.20 11.31 -8.52
N ILE A 24 -14.64 10.50 -7.62
CA ILE A 24 -13.20 10.51 -7.28
C ILE A 24 -12.32 10.13 -8.47
N LYS A 25 -12.75 9.16 -9.30
CA LYS A 25 -11.93 8.64 -10.40
C LYS A 25 -11.59 9.73 -11.43
N ARG A 26 -12.61 10.49 -11.88
CA ARG A 26 -12.41 11.55 -12.89
C ARG A 26 -11.73 12.76 -12.26
N THR A 27 -12.18 13.18 -11.08
CA THR A 27 -11.62 14.36 -10.42
C THR A 27 -10.19 14.16 -9.96
N GLY A 28 -9.81 12.94 -9.57
CA GLY A 28 -8.44 12.58 -9.24
C GLY A 28 -7.45 12.77 -10.40
N ARG A 29 -7.91 12.91 -11.65
CA ARG A 29 -7.04 13.26 -12.78
C ARG A 29 -6.63 14.73 -12.80
N LEU A 30 -7.46 15.61 -12.23
CA LEU A 30 -7.14 17.05 -12.15
C LEU A 30 -5.89 17.30 -11.29
N ARG A 31 -5.52 16.33 -10.45
CA ARG A 31 -4.26 16.33 -9.68
C ARG A 31 -3.01 16.38 -10.56
N TYR A 32 -3.08 15.92 -11.80
CA TYR A 32 -1.94 15.91 -12.73
C TYR A 32 -1.74 17.23 -13.48
N VAL A 33 -2.67 18.19 -13.35
CA VAL A 33 -2.55 19.49 -14.02
C VAL A 33 -1.39 20.30 -13.43
N SER A 34 -1.28 20.34 -12.10
CA SER A 34 -0.16 21.00 -11.39
C SER A 34 -0.15 20.61 -9.90
N LYS A 35 0.94 20.92 -9.20
CA LYS A 35 1.06 20.68 -7.74
C LYS A 35 0.02 21.45 -6.91
N SER A 36 -0.36 22.67 -7.32
CA SER A 36 -1.40 23.43 -6.63
C SER A 36 -2.77 22.76 -6.78
N TRP A 37 -3.08 22.28 -7.99
CA TRP A 37 -4.31 21.52 -8.24
C TRP A 37 -4.36 20.21 -7.47
N ASP A 38 -3.23 19.49 -7.32
CA ASP A 38 -3.15 18.29 -6.50
C ASP A 38 -3.65 18.54 -5.07
N ALA A 39 -3.13 19.58 -4.40
CA ALA A 39 -3.53 19.93 -3.05
C ALA A 39 -5.02 20.30 -2.96
N VAL A 40 -5.51 21.17 -3.84
CA VAL A 40 -6.91 21.64 -3.83
C VAL A 40 -7.88 20.51 -4.14
N VAL A 41 -7.55 19.61 -5.08
CA VAL A 41 -8.37 18.43 -5.39
C VAL A 41 -8.42 17.46 -4.21
N LEU A 42 -7.30 17.24 -3.52
CA LEU A 42 -7.28 16.40 -2.33
C LEU A 42 -8.16 16.96 -1.21
N ASP A 43 -8.09 18.27 -0.96
CA ASP A 43 -8.93 18.93 0.04
C ASP A 43 -10.42 18.89 -0.35
N ALA A 44 -10.73 19.14 -1.62
CA ALA A 44 -12.08 19.04 -2.14
C ALA A 44 -12.63 17.60 -2.04
N ILE A 45 -11.83 16.57 -2.33
CA ILE A 45 -12.23 15.16 -2.15
C ILE A 45 -12.59 14.91 -0.69
N CYS A 46 -11.73 15.33 0.24
CA CYS A 46 -11.95 15.09 1.65
C CYS A 46 -13.16 15.88 2.19
N ALA A 47 -13.30 17.15 1.82
CA ALA A 47 -14.43 17.99 2.22
C ALA A 47 -15.77 17.56 1.60
N SER A 48 -15.75 16.96 0.41
CA SER A 48 -16.97 16.51 -0.27
C SER A 48 -17.66 15.35 0.44
N ARG A 49 -16.94 14.62 1.32
CA ARG A 49 -17.37 13.38 1.98
C ARG A 49 -17.72 12.23 1.03
N VAL A 50 -17.36 12.32 -0.26
CA VAL A 50 -17.55 11.24 -1.24
C VAL A 50 -16.86 9.92 -0.83
N LEU A 51 -15.87 10.00 0.06
CA LEU A 51 -15.18 8.84 0.62
C LEU A 51 -16.03 8.01 1.58
N ASP A 52 -17.08 8.59 2.18
CA ASP A 52 -18.00 7.86 3.07
C ASP A 52 -18.72 6.73 2.33
N GLU A 53 -18.97 6.91 1.03
CA GLU A 53 -19.60 5.93 0.14
C GLU A 53 -18.59 4.95 -0.49
N HIS A 54 -17.30 5.29 -0.53
CA HIS A 54 -16.26 4.61 -1.35
C HIS A 54 -15.18 3.88 -0.51
N LYS A 55 -15.62 3.19 0.54
CA LYS A 55 -14.80 2.64 1.64
C LYS A 55 -13.62 1.74 1.23
N ARG A 56 -13.72 1.02 0.10
CA ARG A 56 -12.76 -0.03 -0.30
C ARG A 56 -11.72 0.38 -1.34
N ARG A 57 -11.90 1.51 -2.04
CA ARG A 57 -11.10 1.82 -3.25
C ARG A 57 -10.13 3.00 -3.10
N CYS A 58 -10.09 3.64 -1.94
CA CYS A 58 -9.48 4.96 -1.78
C CYS A 58 -8.46 5.02 -0.62
N CYS A 59 -7.73 3.92 -0.37
CA CYS A 59 -6.86 3.81 0.81
C CYS A 59 -5.84 4.95 0.91
N SER A 60 -5.27 5.41 -0.21
CA SER A 60 -4.26 6.48 -0.22
C SER A 60 -4.77 7.84 0.23
N TYR A 61 -6.09 8.09 0.20
CA TYR A 61 -6.69 9.34 0.64
C TYR A 61 -7.07 9.34 2.14
N LEU A 62 -7.14 8.15 2.75
CA LEU A 62 -7.65 7.98 4.12
C LEU A 62 -6.87 8.77 5.17
N PRO A 63 -5.51 8.87 5.16
CA PRO A 63 -4.80 9.66 6.17
C PRO A 63 -5.25 11.12 6.22
N ARG A 64 -5.30 11.80 5.06
CA ARG A 64 -5.71 13.21 4.97
C ARG A 64 -7.19 13.36 5.29
N TYR A 65 -8.01 12.43 4.80
CA TYR A 65 -9.44 12.42 5.07
C TYR A 65 -9.75 12.29 6.57
N PHE A 66 -9.16 11.31 7.24
CA PHE A 66 -9.32 11.12 8.67
C PHE A 66 -8.74 12.28 9.46
N ALA A 67 -7.58 12.83 9.08
CA ALA A 67 -7.03 14.00 9.76
C ALA A 67 -8.00 15.20 9.68
N GLN A 68 -8.57 15.48 8.50
CA GLN A 68 -9.56 16.54 8.35
C GLN A 68 -10.83 16.27 9.17
N ARG A 69 -11.32 15.03 9.19
CA ARG A 69 -12.47 14.65 10.02
C ARG A 69 -12.14 14.86 11.51
N VAL A 70 -11.05 14.30 12.01
CA VAL A 70 -10.57 14.40 13.41
C VAL A 70 -10.39 15.85 13.85
N MET A 71 -9.85 16.71 12.98
CA MET A 71 -9.64 18.14 13.28
C MET A 71 -10.93 18.97 13.23
N GLY A 72 -12.00 18.44 12.64
CA GLY A 72 -13.33 19.08 12.57
C GLY A 72 -14.03 19.21 13.93
N ARG A 73 -15.37 19.32 13.90
CA ARG A 73 -16.19 19.55 15.10
C ARG A 73 -16.16 18.31 16.02
N PRO A 74 -15.67 18.42 17.27
CA PRO A 74 -15.52 17.24 18.15
C PRO A 74 -16.82 16.47 18.44
N ARG A 75 -17.97 17.16 18.43
CA ARG A 75 -19.27 16.58 18.80
C ARG A 75 -19.82 15.59 17.76
N THR A 76 -19.39 15.67 16.51
CA THR A 76 -19.89 14.81 15.43
C THR A 76 -18.95 13.64 15.12
N LEU A 77 -17.80 13.57 15.79
CA LEU A 77 -16.81 12.53 15.53
C LEU A 77 -17.32 11.16 15.99
N SER A 78 -17.17 10.16 15.11
CA SER A 78 -17.32 8.77 15.50
C SER A 78 -16.35 8.39 16.61
N ARG A 79 -16.67 7.34 17.37
CA ARG A 79 -15.84 6.90 18.51
C ARG A 79 -14.37 6.66 18.12
N PRO A 80 -14.02 5.99 17.01
CA PRO A 80 -12.62 5.84 16.59
C PRO A 80 -11.92 7.18 16.36
N LEU A 81 -12.55 8.13 15.67
CA LEU A 81 -11.95 9.44 15.40
C LEU A 81 -11.77 10.29 16.67
N ARG A 82 -12.67 10.15 17.65
CA ARG A 82 -12.51 10.78 18.99
C ARG A 82 -11.31 10.21 19.73
N ILE A 83 -11.14 8.88 19.71
CA ILE A 83 -9.96 8.22 20.31
C ILE A 83 -8.69 8.76 19.65
N ILE A 84 -8.63 8.85 18.31
CA ILE A 84 -7.47 9.44 17.61
C ILE A 84 -7.19 10.86 18.10
N ARG A 85 -8.22 11.72 18.16
CA ARG A 85 -8.06 13.11 18.61
C ARG A 85 -7.49 13.21 20.01
N GLN A 86 -8.04 12.45 20.95
CA GLN A 86 -7.61 12.49 22.35
C GLN A 86 -6.21 11.90 22.53
N VAL A 87 -5.90 10.80 21.85
CA VAL A 87 -4.56 10.21 21.85
C VAL A 87 -3.55 11.22 21.32
N ALA A 88 -3.87 11.91 20.22
CA ALA A 88 -3.03 12.96 19.67
C ALA A 88 -2.82 14.10 20.68
N ALA A 89 -3.88 14.54 21.35
CA ALA A 89 -3.79 15.58 22.39
C ALA A 89 -2.93 15.15 23.57
N ARG A 90 -3.05 13.89 24.03
CA ARG A 90 -2.22 13.34 25.12
C ARG A 90 -0.74 13.27 24.74
N ILE A 91 -0.42 12.88 23.51
CA ILE A 91 0.96 12.86 22.99
C ILE A 91 1.50 14.28 22.82
N ALA A 92 0.73 15.20 22.23
CA ALA A 92 1.13 16.60 22.09
C ALA A 92 1.39 17.26 23.45
N SER A 93 0.50 17.03 24.43
CA SER A 93 0.70 17.48 25.81
C SER A 93 1.95 16.85 26.45
N HIS A 94 2.20 15.55 26.22
CA HIS A 94 3.41 14.88 26.71
C HIS A 94 4.70 15.52 26.14
N ARG A 95 4.72 15.84 24.85
CA ARG A 95 5.85 16.51 24.17
C ARG A 95 6.09 17.94 24.64
N ASN A 96 5.01 18.64 25.00
CA ASN A 96 5.05 20.05 25.40
C ASN A 96 5.19 20.24 26.91
N LYS A 97 5.38 19.19 27.70
CA LYS A 97 5.65 19.32 29.15
C LYS A 97 6.86 20.25 29.36
N GLY A 98 6.61 21.46 29.86
CA GLY A 98 7.63 22.50 30.12
C GLY A 98 7.81 23.54 29.01
N ARG A 99 6.93 23.61 28.00
CA ARG A 99 6.90 24.67 26.96
C ARG A 99 5.62 25.51 27.09
N ASP A 100 5.67 26.78 26.68
CA ASP A 100 4.51 27.69 26.69
C ASP A 100 3.40 27.22 25.72
N ASP A 101 2.14 27.55 26.07
CA ASP A 101 0.92 27.02 25.44
C ASP A 101 0.69 27.40 23.96
N GLY A 102 1.48 28.35 23.41
CA GLY A 102 1.30 28.91 22.07
C GLY A 102 1.35 27.90 20.92
N ASP A 103 2.15 26.84 21.04
CA ASP A 103 2.40 25.85 19.98
C ASP A 103 1.44 24.64 20.04
N SER A 104 0.45 24.65 20.93
CA SER A 104 -0.38 23.47 21.24
C SER A 104 -1.24 23.00 20.05
N TYR A 105 -1.76 23.93 19.24
CA TYR A 105 -2.63 23.57 18.11
C TYR A 105 -1.88 22.94 16.94
N GLU A 106 -0.71 23.47 16.58
CA GLU A 106 0.09 22.92 15.48
C GLU A 106 0.66 21.56 15.85
N ALA A 107 1.18 21.41 17.09
CA ALA A 107 1.63 20.13 17.61
C ALA A 107 0.52 19.06 17.60
N LEU A 108 -0.71 19.44 17.96
CA LEU A 108 -1.88 18.56 17.87
C LEU A 108 -2.18 18.18 16.42
N ARG A 109 -2.21 19.15 15.50
CA ARG A 109 -2.52 18.92 14.07
C ARG A 109 -1.52 17.94 13.46
N ASP A 110 -0.23 18.16 13.71
CA ASP A 110 0.84 17.33 13.16
C ASP A 110 0.80 15.91 13.75
N CYS A 111 0.51 15.79 15.06
CA CYS A 111 0.31 14.51 15.71
C CYS A 111 -0.91 13.76 15.11
N VAL A 112 -2.05 14.44 14.93
CA VAL A 112 -3.24 13.84 14.28
C VAL A 112 -2.89 13.31 12.89
N PHE A 113 -2.18 14.09 12.08
CA PHE A 113 -1.83 13.69 10.73
C PHE A 113 -0.92 12.45 10.71
N ASP A 114 0.08 12.39 11.59
CA ASP A 114 0.97 11.23 11.71
C ASP A 114 0.22 9.98 12.20
N LEU A 115 -0.68 10.12 13.18
CA LEU A 115 -1.50 9.02 13.67
C LEU A 115 -2.49 8.51 12.61
N CYS A 116 -3.08 9.38 11.79
CA CYS A 116 -3.92 8.96 10.68
C CYS A 116 -3.13 8.21 9.59
N ARG A 117 -1.84 8.49 9.41
CA ARG A 117 -0.95 7.66 8.56
C ARG A 117 -0.76 6.27 9.16
N SER A 118 -0.56 6.16 10.49
CA SER A 118 -0.49 4.86 11.17
C SER A 118 -1.74 4.00 10.94
N CYS A 119 -2.94 4.59 11.08
CA CYS A 119 -4.20 3.89 10.79
C CYS A 119 -4.18 3.28 9.39
N HIS A 120 -3.81 4.08 8.39
CA HIS A 120 -3.76 3.63 7.00
C HIS A 120 -2.77 2.48 6.78
N THR A 121 -1.58 2.55 7.37
CA THR A 121 -0.58 1.47 7.31
C THR A 121 -1.16 0.18 7.86
N SER A 122 -1.79 0.22 9.03
CA SER A 122 -2.40 -0.95 9.65
C SER A 122 -3.59 -1.52 8.86
N ILE A 123 -4.48 -0.64 8.37
CA ILE A 123 -5.61 -1.00 7.49
C ILE A 123 -5.10 -1.74 6.24
N SER A 124 -4.07 -1.19 5.60
CA SER A 124 -3.46 -1.78 4.40
C SER A 124 -2.83 -3.14 4.69
N HIS A 125 -2.21 -3.31 5.88
CA HIS A 125 -1.60 -4.58 6.26
C HIS A 125 -2.60 -5.69 6.59
N ARG A 126 -3.77 -5.33 7.14
CA ARG A 126 -4.83 -6.28 7.49
C ARG A 126 -5.67 -6.72 6.28
N ASN A 127 -5.53 -6.04 5.14
CA ASN A 127 -6.39 -6.21 3.97
C ASN A 127 -7.89 -6.14 4.32
N ARG A 128 -8.23 -5.37 5.36
CA ARG A 128 -9.59 -5.14 5.82
C ARG A 128 -9.88 -3.65 5.73
N PRO A 129 -10.96 -3.22 5.04
CA PRO A 129 -11.31 -1.82 5.02
C PRO A 129 -11.66 -1.32 6.43
N PRO A 130 -11.58 0.00 6.68
CA PRO A 130 -12.16 0.57 7.90
C PRO A 130 -13.63 0.18 8.02
N ARG A 131 -14.11 0.03 9.25
CA ARG A 131 -15.53 -0.26 9.50
C ARG A 131 -16.37 0.97 9.16
N ASP A 132 -17.65 0.73 8.90
CA ASP A 132 -18.60 1.74 8.48
C ASP A 132 -18.78 2.87 9.53
N ASP A 133 -18.63 2.53 10.80
CA ASP A 133 -18.71 3.47 11.92
C ASP A 133 -17.61 4.54 11.92
N TRP A 134 -16.51 4.36 11.18
CA TRP A 134 -15.49 5.41 11.02
C TRP A 134 -16.01 6.61 10.21
N PHE A 135 -16.98 6.38 9.34
CA PHE A 135 -17.46 7.36 8.35
C PHE A 135 -18.76 8.04 8.78
N VAL A 136 -19.54 7.39 9.65
CA VAL A 136 -20.82 7.91 10.14
C VAL A 136 -20.57 8.93 11.26
N ASP A 137 -21.16 10.12 11.12
CA ASP A 137 -21.16 11.11 12.21
C ASP A 137 -21.98 10.58 13.39
N ALA A 138 -21.54 10.83 14.62
CA ALA A 138 -22.30 10.39 15.79
C ALA A 138 -23.66 11.13 15.86
N GLU A 139 -24.76 10.38 15.87
CA GLU A 139 -26.12 10.93 15.93
C GLU A 139 -26.46 11.55 17.30
N SER A 140 -25.71 11.19 18.35
CA SER A 140 -25.90 11.69 19.71
C SER A 140 -24.58 12.11 20.34
N PRO A 141 -24.58 13.11 21.25
CA PRO A 141 -23.40 13.49 22.01
C PRO A 141 -22.94 12.31 22.85
N MET A 142 -21.95 11.59 22.34
CA MET A 142 -21.38 10.44 23.03
C MET A 142 -20.58 10.90 24.25
N LEU A 143 -20.59 10.07 25.30
CA LEU A 143 -19.79 10.28 26.52
C LEU A 143 -18.31 10.55 26.18
N PRO A 144 -17.64 11.44 26.95
CA PRO A 144 -16.20 11.64 26.79
C PRO A 144 -15.49 10.30 26.93
N VAL A 145 -14.46 10.08 26.11
CA VAL A 145 -13.63 8.89 26.23
C VAL A 145 -12.73 9.10 27.46
N ASP A 146 -12.88 8.21 28.44
CA ASP A 146 -12.15 8.20 29.71
C ASP A 146 -10.70 7.73 29.50
N GLU A 147 -9.74 8.27 30.25
CA GLU A 147 -8.35 7.77 30.25
C GLU A 147 -8.25 6.33 30.79
N ASN A 148 -9.25 5.88 31.55
CA ASN A 148 -9.40 4.48 31.97
C ASN A 148 -10.07 3.59 30.91
N ASP A 149 -10.56 4.16 29.81
CA ASP A 149 -11.10 3.38 28.69
C ASP A 149 -9.99 2.48 28.13
N LYS A 150 -10.24 1.17 28.17
CA LYS A 150 -9.30 0.14 27.72
C LYS A 150 -8.85 0.36 26.27
N GLN A 151 -9.78 0.76 25.39
CA GLN A 151 -9.49 1.04 23.99
C GLN A 151 -8.67 2.32 23.83
N PHE A 152 -8.93 3.34 24.64
CA PHE A 152 -8.10 4.56 24.67
C PHE A 152 -6.66 4.24 25.06
N ARG A 153 -6.44 3.52 26.17
CA ARG A 153 -5.08 3.16 26.62
C ARG A 153 -4.34 2.31 25.58
N GLN A 154 -5.04 1.37 24.96
CA GLN A 154 -4.45 0.54 23.91
C GLN A 154 -4.08 1.38 22.68
N ALA A 155 -4.97 2.28 22.26
CA ALA A 155 -4.70 3.21 21.17
C ALA A 155 -3.54 4.16 21.51
N LEU A 156 -3.44 4.62 22.76
CA LEU A 156 -2.36 5.46 23.25
C LEU A 156 -1.01 4.72 23.24
N LEU A 157 -0.97 3.47 23.70
CA LEU A 157 0.25 2.65 23.64
C LEU A 157 0.67 2.40 22.18
N ALA A 158 -0.26 2.08 21.30
CA ALA A 158 0.00 1.88 19.88
C ALA A 158 0.51 3.17 19.18
N ALA A 159 -0.09 4.31 19.52
CA ALA A 159 0.32 5.61 19.01
C ALA A 159 1.69 6.04 19.54
N ALA A 160 1.96 5.85 20.83
CA ALA A 160 3.27 6.10 21.45
C ALA A 160 4.35 5.22 20.79
N ALA A 161 4.03 3.96 20.51
CA ALA A 161 4.90 3.04 19.79
C ALA A 161 5.18 3.47 18.35
N TRP A 162 4.19 4.03 17.63
CA TRP A 162 4.37 4.59 16.28
C TRP A 162 5.23 5.86 16.28
N THR A 163 4.96 6.74 17.24
CA THR A 163 5.56 8.09 17.33
C THR A 163 6.89 8.14 18.08
N ASN A 164 7.41 6.98 18.50
CA ASN A 164 8.65 6.80 19.25
C ASN A 164 8.68 7.49 20.64
N GLU A 165 7.54 7.51 21.34
CA GLU A 165 7.42 8.12 22.67
C GLU A 165 7.81 7.12 23.77
N VAL A 166 9.11 6.83 23.89
CA VAL A 166 9.63 5.80 24.82
C VAL A 166 9.18 6.02 26.27
N ALA A 167 9.24 7.26 26.76
CA ALA A 167 8.85 7.60 28.12
C ALA A 167 7.35 7.30 28.38
N LEU A 168 6.50 7.63 27.41
CA LEU A 168 5.06 7.37 27.48
C LEU A 168 4.75 5.87 27.38
N VAL A 169 5.50 5.12 26.55
CA VAL A 169 5.41 3.65 26.53
C VAL A 169 5.75 3.07 27.91
N ARG A 170 6.84 3.52 28.55
CA ARG A 170 7.21 3.06 29.91
C ARG A 170 6.15 3.41 30.96
N GLU A 171 5.52 4.58 30.84
CA GLU A 171 4.41 5.00 31.71
C GLU A 171 3.20 4.07 31.57
N ILE A 172 2.86 3.68 30.34
CA ILE A 172 1.61 2.98 30.03
C ILE A 172 1.75 1.45 30.12
N LEU A 173 2.91 0.89 29.77
CA LEU A 173 3.12 -0.55 29.66
C LEU A 173 2.78 -1.36 30.93
N PRO A 174 3.00 -0.87 32.17
CA PRO A 174 2.60 -1.58 33.39
C PRO A 174 1.10 -1.91 33.46
N PHE A 175 0.23 -1.10 32.86
CA PHE A 175 -1.22 -1.35 32.83
C PHE A 175 -1.63 -2.53 31.93
N PHE A 176 -0.69 -3.08 31.14
CA PHE A 176 -0.93 -4.14 30.17
C PHE A 176 -0.32 -5.49 30.57
N ARG A 177 0.32 -5.59 31.74
CA ARG A 177 0.96 -6.83 32.21
C ARG A 177 0.01 -8.03 32.24
N ASP A 178 -1.24 -7.83 32.67
CA ASP A 178 -2.23 -8.91 32.74
C ASP A 178 -3.01 -9.10 31.42
N CYS A 179 -2.66 -8.37 30.37
CA CYS A 179 -3.37 -8.36 29.09
C CYS A 179 -2.42 -8.48 27.89
N PRO A 180 -1.69 -9.60 27.75
CA PRO A 180 -0.72 -9.78 26.66
C PRO A 180 -1.36 -9.68 25.26
N ASN A 181 -2.65 -10.03 25.13
CA ASN A 181 -3.42 -9.92 23.88
C ASN A 181 -3.65 -8.46 23.42
N LEU A 182 -3.28 -7.46 24.23
CA LEU A 182 -3.34 -6.05 23.82
C LEU A 182 -2.04 -5.60 23.15
N VAL A 183 -0.96 -6.35 23.39
CA VAL A 183 0.31 -6.24 22.67
C VAL A 183 0.31 -7.17 21.44
N SER A 184 -0.35 -8.33 21.53
CA SER A 184 -0.37 -9.40 20.51
C SER A 184 -1.75 -9.68 19.90
N PRO A 185 -1.87 -9.94 18.59
CA PRO A 185 -3.06 -10.58 18.05
C PRO A 185 -3.09 -12.04 18.50
N ASN A 186 -3.96 -12.40 19.44
CA ASN A 186 -4.36 -13.80 19.53
C ASN A 186 -5.44 -14.02 18.48
N GLY A 187 -5.25 -15.01 17.60
CA GLY A 187 -6.11 -15.33 16.45
C GLY A 187 -7.61 -15.59 16.73
N ASP A 188 -8.10 -15.43 17.96
CA ASP A 188 -9.53 -15.37 18.26
C ASP A 188 -10.01 -13.90 18.24
N ASP A 189 -10.02 -13.36 17.02
CA ASP A 189 -10.45 -12.01 16.59
C ASP A 189 -11.96 -11.75 16.84
N ARG A 190 -12.58 -12.53 17.74
CA ARG A 190 -13.99 -12.44 18.17
C ARG A 190 -14.22 -11.38 19.23
N LEU A 191 -13.17 -10.83 19.83
CA LEU A 191 -13.33 -9.64 20.66
C LEU A 191 -13.69 -8.45 19.77
N GLU A 192 -14.91 -7.94 19.97
CA GLU A 192 -15.58 -6.87 19.23
C GLU A 192 -14.80 -5.53 19.16
N PHE A 193 -13.66 -5.44 19.84
CA PHE A 193 -12.86 -4.24 20.00
C PHE A 193 -11.92 -4.02 18.81
N GLN A 194 -12.37 -3.17 17.89
CA GLN A 194 -11.56 -2.74 16.77
C GLN A 194 -10.37 -1.89 17.24
N LEU A 195 -9.15 -2.34 16.93
CA LEU A 195 -7.95 -1.55 17.15
C LEU A 195 -7.94 -0.35 16.20
N VAL A 196 -7.87 0.86 16.77
CA VAL A 196 -7.88 2.13 16.02
C VAL A 196 -6.62 2.26 15.15
N PHE A 197 -5.45 1.99 15.72
CA PHE A 197 -4.18 1.99 14.99
C PHE A 197 -3.82 0.57 14.57
N GLY A 198 -3.30 -0.25 15.48
CA GLY A 198 -2.83 -1.61 15.23
C GLY A 198 -2.21 -2.17 16.50
N HIS A 199 -1.43 -3.24 16.40
CA HIS A 199 -0.67 -3.74 17.55
C HIS A 199 0.55 -2.85 17.80
N PRO A 200 0.82 -2.45 19.06
CA PRO A 200 1.94 -1.57 19.38
C PRO A 200 3.29 -2.10 18.86
N ILE A 201 3.56 -3.40 19.02
CA ILE A 201 4.84 -3.99 18.60
C ILE A 201 5.02 -3.98 17.08
N SER A 202 3.95 -4.25 16.32
CA SER A 202 3.95 -4.17 14.86
C SER A 202 4.22 -2.75 14.37
N LEU A 203 3.61 -1.74 15.01
CA LEU A 203 3.78 -0.34 14.64
C LEU A 203 5.18 0.19 14.97
N ALA A 204 5.71 -0.12 16.16
CA ALA A 204 7.09 0.19 16.52
C ALA A 204 8.07 -0.48 15.56
N ALA A 205 7.82 -1.75 15.21
CA ALA A 205 8.68 -2.50 14.31
C ALA A 205 8.67 -1.92 12.88
N TYR A 206 7.50 -1.53 12.37
CA TYR A 206 7.38 -0.84 11.08
C TYR A 206 8.17 0.47 11.03
N ARG A 207 8.20 1.23 12.15
CA ARG A 207 8.87 2.54 12.23
C ARG A 207 10.34 2.46 12.59
N GLY A 208 10.85 1.29 12.99
CA GLY A 208 12.23 1.12 13.38
C GLY A 208 12.54 1.55 14.81
N ASN A 209 11.51 1.64 15.66
CA ASN A 209 11.63 2.13 17.04
C ASN A 209 12.18 1.02 17.94
N ASN A 210 13.45 0.65 17.75
CA ASN A 210 14.10 -0.53 18.33
C ASN A 210 13.98 -0.60 19.86
N GLU A 211 14.14 0.52 20.57
CA GLU A 211 14.01 0.55 22.03
C GLU A 211 12.59 0.18 22.49
N ILE A 212 11.57 0.68 21.79
CA ILE A 212 10.17 0.32 22.06
C ILE A 212 9.90 -1.14 21.70
N VAL A 213 10.45 -1.62 20.57
CA VAL A 213 10.35 -3.03 20.19
C VAL A 213 10.95 -3.91 21.29
N SER A 214 12.14 -3.60 21.81
CA SER A 214 12.75 -4.30 22.94
C SER A 214 11.85 -4.29 24.18
N LEU A 215 11.36 -3.11 24.60
CA LEU A 215 10.47 -3.00 25.76
C LEU A 215 9.21 -3.85 25.63
N LEU A 216 8.61 -3.87 24.44
CA LEU A 216 7.41 -4.67 24.17
C LEU A 216 7.72 -6.17 24.08
N LEU A 217 8.88 -6.55 23.52
CA LEU A 217 9.34 -7.94 23.50
C LEU A 217 9.62 -8.47 24.90
N ASP A 218 10.25 -7.68 25.76
CA ASP A 218 10.50 -8.02 27.16
C ASP A 218 9.16 -8.24 27.89
N ALA A 219 8.18 -7.37 27.68
CA ALA A 219 6.85 -7.51 28.27
C ALA A 219 6.11 -8.77 27.80
N VAL A 220 6.20 -9.12 26.51
CA VAL A 220 5.54 -10.32 25.96
C VAL A 220 6.23 -11.60 26.42
N THR A 221 7.55 -11.59 26.59
CA THR A 221 8.33 -12.78 26.96
C THR A 221 8.37 -13.05 28.46
N ALA A 222 8.20 -12.01 29.31
CA ALA A 222 8.20 -12.14 30.76
C ALA A 222 7.12 -13.10 31.31
N ASP A 223 5.98 -13.22 30.62
CA ASP A 223 4.85 -14.04 31.05
C ASP A 223 5.06 -15.56 30.88
N GLY A 224 6.21 -15.99 30.34
CA GLY A 224 6.50 -17.41 30.09
C GLY A 224 5.59 -18.08 29.04
N ARG A 225 4.62 -17.34 28.50
CA ARG A 225 3.78 -17.77 27.38
C ARG A 225 4.65 -17.86 26.14
N ARG A 226 4.61 -19.02 25.49
CA ARG A 226 5.35 -19.30 24.25
C ARG A 226 4.65 -18.73 23.01
N ASP A 227 3.87 -17.65 23.17
CA ASP A 227 3.21 -17.06 22.02
C ASP A 227 4.22 -16.26 21.20
N ILE A 228 4.49 -16.78 20.01
CA ILE A 228 5.47 -16.26 19.05
C ILE A 228 4.78 -15.57 17.86
N GLU A 229 3.44 -15.55 17.84
CA GLU A 229 2.65 -14.79 16.88
C GLU A 229 3.02 -13.30 16.81
N PRO A 230 3.15 -12.57 17.94
CA PRO A 230 3.47 -11.15 17.89
C PRO A 230 4.87 -10.86 17.33
N LEU A 231 5.81 -11.81 17.48
CA LEU A 231 7.14 -11.71 16.88
C LEU A 231 7.10 -11.87 15.37
N GLY A 232 6.29 -12.81 14.86
CA GLY A 232 6.10 -13.00 13.43
C GLY A 232 5.51 -11.74 12.77
N ASP A 233 4.51 -11.15 13.41
CA ASP A 233 3.91 -9.89 12.95
C ASP A 233 4.86 -8.70 13.07
N ALA A 234 5.61 -8.58 14.17
CA ALA A 234 6.63 -7.55 14.32
C ALA A 234 7.69 -7.67 13.22
N LEU A 235 8.19 -8.88 12.95
CA LEU A 235 9.18 -9.11 11.88
C LEU A 235 8.61 -8.73 10.51
N LYS A 236 7.40 -9.18 10.18
CA LYS A 236 6.72 -8.83 8.92
C LYS A 236 6.58 -7.32 8.75
N ASN A 237 6.25 -6.60 9.82
CA ASN A 237 6.12 -5.14 9.78
C ASN A 237 7.49 -4.45 9.71
N ALA A 238 8.53 -4.93 10.40
CA ALA A 238 9.90 -4.43 10.25
C ALA A 238 10.42 -4.56 8.82
N ILE A 239 10.14 -5.70 8.16
CA ILE A 239 10.50 -5.93 6.76
C ILE A 239 9.80 -4.92 5.84
N ARG A 240 8.48 -4.75 6.00
CA ARG A 240 7.69 -3.78 5.22
C ARG A 240 8.06 -2.32 5.49
N GLY A 241 8.54 -2.04 6.70
CA GLY A 241 9.04 -0.75 7.10
C GLY A 241 10.47 -0.47 6.63
N ASN A 242 11.13 -1.45 6.00
CA ASN A 242 12.54 -1.42 5.63
C ASN A 242 13.48 -1.13 6.82
N GLN A 243 13.25 -1.79 7.96
CA GLN A 243 13.95 -1.54 9.21
C GLN A 243 14.96 -2.65 9.52
N LEU A 244 16.14 -2.63 8.88
CA LEU A 244 17.15 -3.70 9.01
C LEU A 244 17.58 -3.94 10.46
N SER A 245 17.85 -2.88 11.22
CA SER A 245 18.24 -3.01 12.64
C SER A 245 17.15 -3.68 13.48
N THR A 246 15.88 -3.41 13.17
CA THR A 246 14.74 -4.07 13.85
C THR A 246 14.59 -5.52 13.43
N VAL A 247 14.82 -5.82 12.14
CA VAL A 247 14.86 -7.20 11.65
C VAL A 247 15.94 -7.99 12.39
N GLU A 248 17.15 -7.46 12.53
CA GLU A 248 18.22 -8.13 13.30
C GLU A 248 17.90 -8.25 14.79
N LEU A 249 17.31 -7.21 15.40
CA LEU A 249 16.87 -7.25 16.79
C LEU A 249 15.88 -8.39 17.04
N ILE A 250 14.87 -8.54 16.17
CA ILE A 250 13.85 -9.58 16.29
C ILE A 250 14.43 -10.97 15.97
N LEU A 251 15.30 -11.07 14.97
CA LEU A 251 15.91 -12.33 14.56
C LEU A 251 16.99 -12.83 15.53
N GLY A 252 17.65 -11.97 16.30
CA GLY A 252 18.84 -12.31 17.09
C GLY A 252 18.64 -13.50 18.04
N PRO A 253 18.18 -13.31 19.29
CA PRO A 253 18.07 -14.41 20.27
C PRO A 253 16.99 -15.44 19.91
N GLN A 254 16.04 -15.06 19.05
CA GLN A 254 14.81 -15.83 18.81
C GLN A 254 14.74 -16.47 17.43
N ARG A 255 15.85 -16.45 16.67
CA ARG A 255 15.94 -16.87 15.25
C ARG A 255 15.14 -18.13 14.94
N LYS A 256 15.43 -19.23 15.64
CA LYS A 256 14.80 -20.53 15.38
C LYS A 256 13.28 -20.50 15.63
N ARG A 257 12.86 -19.90 16.75
CA ARG A 257 11.44 -19.84 17.15
C ARG A 257 10.63 -18.98 16.19
N VAL A 258 11.17 -17.82 15.83
CA VAL A 258 10.50 -16.90 14.89
C VAL A 258 10.33 -17.60 13.54
N LEU A 259 11.38 -18.23 13.01
CA LEU A 259 11.33 -18.90 11.72
C LEU A 259 10.39 -20.10 11.65
N ASP A 260 10.26 -20.85 12.75
CA ASP A 260 9.30 -21.96 12.83
C ASP A 260 7.84 -21.49 12.71
N TYR A 261 7.57 -20.21 13.04
CA TYR A 261 6.23 -19.63 13.11
C TYR A 261 5.94 -18.57 12.06
N VAL A 262 6.92 -18.02 11.33
CA VAL A 262 6.61 -17.01 10.31
C VAL A 262 5.99 -17.68 9.09
N MET A 263 4.69 -17.96 9.22
CA MET A 263 3.82 -18.61 8.26
C MET A 263 3.76 -17.86 6.93
N ASP A 264 4.26 -16.62 6.91
CA ASP A 264 4.11 -15.67 5.84
C ASP A 264 5.40 -14.88 5.52
N LEU A 265 6.58 -15.43 5.86
CA LEU A 265 7.86 -14.72 5.71
C LEU A 265 8.09 -14.29 4.26
N VAL A 266 7.73 -15.16 3.31
CA VAL A 266 7.80 -14.89 1.87
C VAL A 266 7.01 -13.64 1.48
N ASN A 267 5.79 -13.45 2.01
CA ASN A 267 5.01 -12.25 1.71
C ASN A 267 5.54 -11.00 2.42
N GLY A 268 6.21 -11.16 3.58
CA GLY A 268 7.00 -10.10 4.19
C GLY A 268 8.13 -9.65 3.27
N ILE A 269 8.99 -10.59 2.84
CA ILE A 269 10.15 -10.35 1.97
C ILE A 269 9.74 -9.73 0.63
N ARG A 270 8.62 -10.17 0.04
CA ARG A 270 8.10 -9.54 -1.19
C ARG A 270 7.75 -8.07 -1.03
N GLY A 271 7.39 -7.64 0.18
CA GLY A 271 6.98 -6.27 0.46
C GLY A 271 8.11 -5.33 0.87
N THR A 272 9.36 -5.78 0.95
CA THR A 272 10.50 -4.88 1.20
C THR A 272 11.07 -4.33 -0.10
N ALA A 273 11.51 -3.08 -0.06
CA ALA A 273 12.28 -2.46 -1.13
C ALA A 273 13.79 -2.41 -0.81
N ASP A 274 14.17 -2.82 0.40
CA ASP A 274 15.54 -2.82 0.89
C ASP A 274 16.24 -4.13 0.50
N ILE A 275 17.30 -4.01 -0.30
CA ILE A 275 18.06 -5.16 -0.81
C ILE A 275 18.82 -5.90 0.29
N ASP A 276 19.25 -5.22 1.35
CA ASP A 276 20.03 -5.85 2.42
C ASP A 276 19.12 -6.69 3.31
N ILE A 277 17.94 -6.18 3.65
CA ILE A 277 16.89 -6.97 4.31
C ILE A 277 16.51 -8.17 3.44
N PHE A 278 16.33 -7.95 2.13
CA PHE A 278 15.98 -9.00 1.20
C PHE A 278 17.04 -10.10 1.17
N LYS A 279 18.31 -9.76 0.92
CA LYS A 279 19.45 -10.70 0.89
C LYS A 279 19.60 -11.44 2.22
N ARG A 280 19.40 -10.74 3.33
CA ARG A 280 19.45 -11.33 4.66
C ARG A 280 18.38 -12.40 4.85
N LEU A 281 17.20 -12.20 4.27
CA LEU A 281 16.03 -13.04 4.52
C LEU A 281 15.80 -14.17 3.51
N VAL A 282 16.33 -14.05 2.29
CA VAL A 282 16.20 -15.08 1.24
C VAL A 282 16.70 -16.47 1.68
N PRO A 283 17.87 -16.62 2.36
CA PRO A 283 18.31 -17.93 2.83
C PRO A 283 17.28 -18.63 3.72
N PHE A 284 16.57 -17.87 4.58
CA PHE A 284 15.50 -18.42 5.41
C PHE A 284 14.27 -18.83 4.61
N ALA A 285 13.86 -18.00 3.65
CA ALA A 285 12.73 -18.33 2.78
C ALA A 285 13.00 -19.59 1.93
N ARG A 286 14.27 -19.85 1.59
CA ARG A 286 14.69 -21.06 0.89
C ARG A 286 14.60 -22.30 1.78
N GLU A 287 15.06 -22.20 3.02
CA GLU A 287 15.04 -23.29 4.00
C GLU A 287 13.61 -23.61 4.49
N TYR A 288 12.76 -22.58 4.57
CA TYR A 288 11.38 -22.67 5.08
C TYR A 288 10.35 -22.18 4.06
N PRO A 289 10.22 -22.84 2.89
CA PRO A 289 9.48 -22.29 1.75
C PRO A 289 7.98 -22.17 1.96
N THR A 290 7.38 -22.98 2.86
CA THR A 290 5.97 -22.85 3.25
C THR A 290 5.67 -23.48 4.60
N VAL A 291 4.57 -23.00 5.18
CA VAL A 291 3.81 -23.60 6.28
C VAL A 291 3.46 -25.06 6.05
N ILE A 292 3.04 -25.39 4.83
CA ILE A 292 2.40 -26.68 4.54
C ILE A 292 3.46 -27.76 4.72
N PRO A 293 3.41 -28.58 5.79
CA PRO A 293 4.50 -29.51 6.11
C PRO A 293 4.78 -30.48 4.96
N ARG A 294 3.73 -30.80 4.17
CA ARG A 294 3.80 -31.66 2.98
C ARG A 294 4.65 -31.09 1.83
N LEU A 295 4.91 -29.78 1.80
CA LEU A 295 5.70 -29.13 0.77
C LEU A 295 7.17 -28.91 1.19
N ARG A 296 7.49 -29.02 2.48
CA ARG A 296 8.88 -28.88 2.98
C ARG A 296 9.83 -29.94 2.42
N SER A 297 9.31 -31.09 2.02
CA SER A 297 10.12 -32.19 1.44
C SER A 297 10.43 -32.03 -0.04
N ARG A 298 9.97 -30.96 -0.71
CA ARG A 298 10.26 -30.71 -2.13
C ARG A 298 11.31 -29.61 -2.27
N PRO A 299 12.62 -29.95 -2.34
CA PRO A 299 13.69 -28.96 -2.54
C PRO A 299 13.45 -28.09 -3.79
N ASP A 300 12.72 -28.59 -4.78
CA ASP A 300 12.35 -27.85 -5.98
C ASP A 300 11.26 -26.78 -5.77
N TYR A 301 10.58 -26.74 -4.61
CA TYR A 301 9.46 -25.81 -4.41
C TYR A 301 9.89 -24.34 -4.49
N TRP A 302 11.05 -24.01 -3.90
CA TRP A 302 11.63 -22.67 -3.98
C TRP A 302 11.80 -22.25 -5.43
N ARG A 303 12.53 -23.04 -6.23
CA ARG A 303 12.82 -22.75 -7.64
C ARG A 303 11.59 -22.80 -8.53
N ALA A 304 10.68 -23.75 -8.30
CA ALA A 304 9.53 -23.97 -9.17
C ALA A 304 8.37 -23.00 -8.93
N LYS A 305 8.25 -22.42 -7.73
CA LYS A 305 7.08 -21.60 -7.37
C LYS A 305 7.42 -20.31 -6.64
N THR A 306 8.20 -20.36 -5.56
CA THR A 306 8.43 -19.18 -4.72
C THR A 306 9.27 -18.13 -5.45
N LEU A 307 10.40 -18.54 -6.02
CA LEU A 307 11.37 -17.68 -6.68
C LEU A 307 10.78 -16.96 -7.91
N PRO A 308 10.13 -17.62 -8.89
CA PRO A 308 9.50 -16.92 -10.01
C PRO A 308 8.42 -15.91 -9.57
N ALA A 309 7.67 -16.24 -8.52
CA ALA A 309 6.67 -15.32 -7.97
C ALA A 309 7.31 -14.11 -7.28
N MET A 310 8.48 -14.27 -6.65
CA MET A 310 9.25 -13.14 -6.10
C MET A 310 9.82 -12.26 -7.21
N VAL A 311 10.28 -12.84 -8.34
CA VAL A 311 10.71 -12.06 -9.52
C VAL A 311 9.54 -11.25 -10.07
N CYS A 312 8.34 -11.84 -10.17
CA CYS A 312 7.14 -11.12 -10.60
C CYS A 312 6.77 -9.98 -9.64
N SER A 313 6.84 -10.20 -8.32
CA SER A 313 6.60 -9.14 -7.33
C SER A 313 7.63 -8.02 -7.44
N ALA A 314 8.93 -8.32 -7.46
CA ALA A 314 9.98 -7.30 -7.58
C ALA A 314 9.85 -6.47 -8.86
N ALA A 315 9.46 -7.11 -9.98
CA ALA A 315 9.19 -6.44 -11.25
C ALA A 315 7.93 -5.54 -11.20
N SER A 316 6.87 -5.97 -10.52
CA SER A 316 5.62 -5.20 -10.31
C SER A 316 5.83 -4.00 -9.39
N ASP A 317 6.57 -4.20 -8.31
CA ASP A 317 6.78 -3.21 -7.25
C ASP A 317 7.80 -2.13 -7.65
N GLY A 318 8.61 -2.36 -8.69
CA GLY A 318 9.64 -1.41 -9.14
C GLY A 318 10.92 -1.49 -8.30
N ASN A 319 11.30 -2.70 -7.90
CA ASN A 319 12.46 -2.95 -7.04
C ASN A 319 13.63 -3.53 -7.87
N LEU A 320 14.19 -2.75 -8.80
CA LEU A 320 15.24 -3.20 -9.72
C LEU A 320 16.43 -3.90 -9.05
N ALA A 321 16.90 -3.44 -7.89
CA ALA A 321 18.02 -4.05 -7.18
C ALA A 321 17.71 -5.49 -6.70
N ILE A 322 16.50 -5.69 -6.16
CA ILE A 322 16.00 -7.00 -5.74
C ILE A 322 15.78 -7.88 -6.98
N LEU A 323 15.21 -7.33 -8.04
CA LEU A 323 14.99 -8.04 -9.29
C LEU A 323 16.30 -8.57 -9.89
N LYS A 324 17.34 -7.73 -9.95
CA LYS A 324 18.69 -8.13 -10.40
C LYS A 324 19.26 -9.25 -9.55
N TYR A 325 19.24 -9.10 -8.22
CA TYR A 325 19.71 -10.15 -7.32
C TYR A 325 18.98 -11.48 -7.55
N LEU A 326 17.65 -11.45 -7.68
CA LEU A 326 16.87 -12.65 -7.93
C LEU A 326 17.19 -13.33 -9.27
N VAL A 327 17.43 -12.55 -10.33
CA VAL A 327 17.73 -13.11 -11.66
C VAL A 327 19.18 -13.60 -11.74
N GLU A 328 20.13 -12.80 -11.26
CA GLU A 328 21.57 -13.03 -11.43
C GLU A 328 22.13 -14.01 -10.39
N GLU A 329 21.77 -13.86 -9.11
CA GLU A 329 22.35 -14.65 -8.02
C GLU A 329 21.48 -15.88 -7.67
N GLU A 330 20.16 -15.75 -7.74
CA GLU A 330 19.24 -16.84 -7.40
C GLU A 330 18.81 -17.69 -8.61
N GLY A 331 19.13 -17.25 -9.84
CA GLY A 331 18.72 -17.93 -11.07
C GLY A 331 17.20 -17.93 -11.26
N GLY A 332 16.53 -16.82 -10.91
CA GLY A 332 15.08 -16.71 -10.84
C GLY A 332 14.33 -16.62 -12.17
N GLU A 333 14.97 -16.95 -13.29
CA GLU A 333 14.32 -16.95 -14.61
C GLU A 333 13.14 -17.94 -14.62
N PRO A 334 11.90 -17.48 -14.91
CA PRO A 334 10.75 -18.37 -14.88
C PRO A 334 10.84 -19.45 -15.97
N THR A 335 10.72 -20.71 -15.56
CA THR A 335 10.74 -21.86 -16.48
C THR A 335 9.50 -21.93 -17.36
N GLU A 336 9.57 -22.59 -18.52
CA GLU A 336 8.41 -22.86 -19.40
C GLU A 336 7.25 -23.52 -18.62
N ARG A 337 7.58 -24.42 -17.69
CA ARG A 337 6.61 -25.07 -16.80
C ARG A 337 5.85 -24.07 -15.93
N TRP A 338 6.51 -23.03 -15.45
CA TRP A 338 5.86 -21.98 -14.65
C TRP A 338 4.85 -21.20 -15.50
N TYR A 339 5.19 -20.88 -16.75
CA TYR A 339 4.30 -20.18 -17.67
C TYR A 339 3.07 -20.99 -18.10
N LYS A 340 3.14 -22.33 -18.10
CA LYS A 340 1.99 -23.21 -18.36
C LYS A 340 0.90 -23.08 -17.29
N THR A 341 1.29 -22.89 -16.03
CA THR A 341 0.36 -22.72 -14.90
C THR A 341 -0.07 -21.26 -14.69
N HIS A 342 0.72 -20.30 -15.19
CA HIS A 342 0.44 -18.87 -15.05
C HIS A 342 0.43 -18.16 -16.40
N LYS A 343 -0.54 -18.51 -17.27
CA LYS A 343 -0.61 -18.02 -18.67
C LYS A 343 -0.65 -16.50 -18.82
N ASN A 344 -1.16 -15.80 -17.83
CA ASN A 344 -1.31 -14.33 -17.85
C ASN A 344 -0.41 -13.64 -16.81
N GLN A 345 0.63 -14.33 -16.34
CA GLN A 345 1.60 -13.76 -15.41
C GLN A 345 3.01 -13.98 -15.96
N GLY A 346 3.95 -13.26 -15.37
CA GLY A 346 5.36 -13.26 -15.73
C GLY A 346 5.97 -11.92 -15.36
N PRO A 347 7.28 -11.87 -15.14
CA PRO A 347 7.94 -10.64 -14.68
C PRO A 347 7.81 -9.51 -15.70
N VAL A 348 7.92 -9.79 -17.01
CA VAL A 348 7.68 -8.81 -18.08
C VAL A 348 6.25 -8.27 -18.05
N VAL A 349 5.25 -9.16 -17.89
CA VAL A 349 3.83 -8.76 -17.81
C VAL A 349 3.56 -7.95 -16.55
N SER A 350 4.16 -8.32 -15.41
CA SER A 350 4.06 -7.61 -14.14
C SER A 350 4.64 -6.20 -14.23
N ALA A 351 5.89 -6.05 -14.70
CA ALA A 351 6.51 -4.74 -14.91
C ALA A 351 5.71 -3.87 -15.87
N ALA A 352 5.24 -4.45 -16.98
CA ALA A 352 4.42 -3.75 -17.96
C ALA A 352 3.05 -3.32 -17.40
N THR A 353 2.41 -4.15 -16.56
CA THR A 353 1.12 -3.81 -15.95
C THR A 353 1.20 -2.57 -15.08
N ASP A 354 2.25 -2.50 -14.25
CA ASP A 354 2.40 -1.47 -13.23
C ASP A 354 3.25 -0.27 -13.66
N GLY A 355 3.72 -0.27 -14.92
CA GLY A 355 4.40 0.88 -15.51
C GLY A 355 5.88 1.01 -15.13
N ARG A 356 6.52 -0.11 -14.75
CA ARG A 356 7.90 -0.18 -14.25
C ARG A 356 8.88 -0.29 -15.41
N ILE A 357 9.22 0.85 -16.01
CA ILE A 357 10.00 0.90 -17.26
C ILE A 357 11.43 0.35 -17.09
N ASP A 358 12.13 0.68 -16.00
CA ASP A 358 13.52 0.26 -15.80
C ASP A 358 13.63 -1.26 -15.60
N GLU A 359 12.70 -1.83 -14.82
CA GLU A 359 12.55 -3.27 -14.64
C GLU A 359 12.18 -3.97 -15.95
N LEU A 360 11.25 -3.39 -16.71
CA LEU A 360 10.86 -3.95 -18.00
C LEU A 360 12.05 -3.99 -18.97
N VAL A 361 12.77 -2.89 -19.14
CA VAL A 361 13.96 -2.80 -20.01
C VAL A 361 15.03 -3.79 -19.57
N TYR A 362 15.29 -3.90 -18.26
CA TYR A 362 16.22 -4.89 -17.73
C TYR A 362 15.82 -6.32 -18.10
N LEU A 363 14.55 -6.70 -17.89
CA LEU A 363 14.05 -8.05 -18.18
C LEU A 363 14.12 -8.37 -19.68
N LEU A 364 13.81 -7.40 -20.55
CA LEU A 364 13.92 -7.56 -22.00
C LEU A 364 15.40 -7.69 -22.44
N GLY A 365 16.29 -6.89 -21.84
CA GLY A 365 17.74 -7.00 -22.08
C GLY A 365 18.34 -8.33 -21.62
N ARG A 366 17.70 -9.01 -20.66
CA ARG A 366 18.02 -10.39 -20.24
C ARG A 366 17.40 -11.46 -21.16
N GLY A 367 16.76 -11.06 -22.27
CA GLY A 367 16.16 -11.97 -23.24
C GLY A 367 14.84 -12.60 -22.77
N MET A 368 14.18 -12.05 -21.74
CA MET A 368 12.90 -12.58 -21.30
C MET A 368 11.80 -12.31 -22.34
N LEU A 369 10.98 -13.32 -22.60
CA LEU A 369 9.97 -13.29 -23.67
C LEU A 369 8.82 -12.30 -23.40
N VAL A 370 8.50 -11.48 -24.40
CA VAL A 370 7.28 -10.67 -24.46
C VAL A 370 6.13 -11.58 -24.86
N ARG A 371 5.21 -11.83 -23.92
CA ARG A 371 4.06 -12.69 -24.17
C ARG A 371 2.99 -11.98 -25.02
N PRO A 372 2.14 -12.72 -25.76
CA PRO A 372 1.06 -12.13 -26.56
C PRO A 372 0.14 -11.19 -25.79
N VAL A 373 -0.13 -11.47 -24.52
CA VAL A 373 -0.99 -10.65 -23.65
C VAL A 373 -0.32 -9.38 -23.11
N THR A 374 1.01 -9.26 -23.21
CA THR A 374 1.80 -8.17 -22.58
C THR A 374 1.35 -6.78 -23.02
N PRO A 375 1.09 -6.50 -24.32
CA PRO A 375 0.61 -5.19 -24.76
C PRO A 375 -0.69 -4.76 -24.07
N ARG A 376 -1.64 -5.70 -23.86
CA ARG A 376 -2.89 -5.42 -23.15
C ARG A 376 -2.65 -4.92 -21.73
N PHE A 377 -1.66 -5.49 -21.05
CA PHE A 377 -1.26 -5.09 -19.70
C PHE A 377 -0.47 -3.78 -19.70
N ALA A 378 0.45 -3.60 -20.64
CA ALA A 378 1.20 -2.36 -20.85
C ALA A 378 0.26 -1.15 -21.03
N ALA A 379 -0.82 -1.32 -21.79
CA ALA A 379 -1.83 -0.28 -22.01
C ALA A 379 -2.50 0.22 -20.70
N ARG A 380 -2.48 -0.58 -19.62
CA ARG A 380 -3.03 -0.19 -18.31
C ARG A 380 -2.14 0.78 -17.55
N SER A 381 -0.84 0.76 -17.78
CA SER A 381 0.17 1.43 -16.97
C SER A 381 0.16 2.96 -17.05
N ARG A 382 -0.62 3.57 -17.96
CA ARG A 382 -0.59 5.01 -18.27
C ARG A 382 0.80 5.55 -18.65
N ASN A 383 1.75 4.68 -18.94
CA ASN A 383 3.10 5.02 -19.32
C ASN A 383 3.33 4.62 -20.80
N PRO A 384 3.40 5.56 -21.75
CA PRO A 384 3.61 5.24 -23.16
C PRO A 384 5.00 4.64 -23.43
N ASP A 385 6.01 4.93 -22.59
CA ASP A 385 7.36 4.37 -22.75
C ASP A 385 7.36 2.86 -22.48
N VAL A 386 6.51 2.39 -21.56
CA VAL A 386 6.30 0.97 -21.29
C VAL A 386 5.68 0.26 -22.50
N MET A 387 4.71 0.90 -23.17
CA MET A 387 4.17 0.34 -24.41
C MET A 387 5.24 0.32 -25.52
N ARG A 388 6.05 1.38 -25.64
CA ARG A 388 7.15 1.45 -26.63
C ARG A 388 8.16 0.31 -26.41
N ALA A 389 8.62 0.11 -25.18
CA ALA A 389 9.52 -0.99 -24.83
C ALA A 389 8.93 -2.37 -25.13
N VAL A 390 7.62 -2.58 -24.89
CA VAL A 390 6.93 -3.84 -25.24
C VAL A 390 6.87 -4.06 -26.75
N ILE A 391 6.60 -3.03 -27.54
CA ILE A 391 6.58 -3.12 -29.01
C ILE A 391 7.99 -3.46 -29.52
N GLU A 392 9.01 -2.72 -29.09
CA GLU A 392 10.41 -2.92 -29.51
C GLU A 392 10.92 -4.30 -29.12
N GLY A 393 10.71 -4.73 -27.86
CA GLY A 393 11.10 -6.06 -27.39
C GLY A 393 10.34 -7.19 -28.11
N GLY A 394 9.05 -6.98 -28.42
CA GLY A 394 8.24 -7.93 -29.18
C GLY A 394 8.70 -8.12 -30.62
N VAL A 395 9.06 -7.02 -31.29
CA VAL A 395 9.62 -7.02 -32.64
C VAL A 395 10.96 -7.77 -32.67
N GLN A 396 11.86 -7.48 -31.72
CA GLN A 396 13.16 -8.16 -31.62
C GLN A 396 13.04 -9.67 -31.42
N GLN A 397 11.97 -10.12 -30.75
CA GLN A 397 11.72 -11.52 -30.45
C GLN A 397 10.82 -12.24 -31.45
N ASN A 398 10.36 -11.56 -32.51
CA ASN A 398 9.39 -12.08 -33.49
C ASN A 398 8.14 -12.68 -32.81
N SER A 399 7.63 -12.02 -31.76
CA SER A 399 6.48 -12.50 -31.00
C SER A 399 5.16 -12.14 -31.68
N ASP A 400 4.21 -13.08 -31.71
CA ASP A 400 2.85 -12.82 -32.17
C ASP A 400 2.06 -12.10 -31.07
N LEU A 401 2.06 -10.76 -31.12
CA LEU A 401 1.50 -9.89 -30.08
C LEU A 401 0.07 -9.44 -30.37
N GLU A 402 -0.79 -9.47 -29.36
CA GLU A 402 -2.20 -9.08 -29.47
C GLU A 402 -2.39 -7.58 -29.16
N PHE A 403 -2.28 -6.71 -30.18
CA PHE A 403 -2.44 -5.27 -29.99
C PHE A 403 -3.90 -4.79 -30.02
N GLY A 404 -4.83 -5.54 -30.64
CA GLY A 404 -6.26 -5.24 -30.64
C GLY A 404 -6.86 -5.04 -29.23
N PRO A 405 -6.72 -6.02 -28.31
CA PRO A 405 -7.14 -5.87 -26.91
C PRO A 405 -6.43 -4.74 -26.15
N ALA A 406 -5.19 -4.41 -26.54
CA ALA A 406 -4.43 -3.32 -25.96
C ALA A 406 -5.01 -1.94 -26.31
N LEU A 407 -5.41 -1.75 -27.57
CA LEU A 407 -6.08 -0.53 -28.03
C LEU A 407 -7.38 -0.27 -27.25
N VAL A 408 -8.24 -1.29 -27.15
CA VAL A 408 -9.50 -1.19 -26.38
C VAL A 408 -9.20 -0.85 -24.90
N THR A 409 -8.22 -1.52 -24.29
CA THR A 409 -7.83 -1.27 -22.90
C THR A 409 -7.28 0.15 -22.70
N ALA A 410 -6.48 0.67 -23.64
CA ALA A 410 -5.96 2.03 -23.59
C ALA A 410 -7.09 3.06 -23.63
N THR A 411 -8.10 2.87 -24.49
CA THR A 411 -9.29 3.72 -24.56
C THR A 411 -10.11 3.67 -23.26
N GLU A 412 -10.37 2.49 -22.70
CA GLU A 412 -11.08 2.35 -21.41
C GLU A 412 -10.37 3.05 -20.25
N ARG A 413 -9.04 3.15 -20.32
CA ARG A 413 -8.19 3.81 -19.33
C ARG A 413 -7.99 5.29 -19.61
N GLU A 414 -8.47 5.76 -20.76
CA GLU A 414 -8.34 7.13 -21.28
C GLU A 414 -6.86 7.49 -21.42
N ASN A 415 -6.07 6.58 -22.00
CA ASN A 415 -4.64 6.74 -22.23
C ASN A 415 -4.37 7.13 -23.68
N GLU A 416 -4.55 8.42 -23.98
CA GLU A 416 -4.52 8.95 -25.35
C GLU A 416 -3.18 8.72 -26.05
N GLU A 417 -2.08 8.91 -25.31
CA GLU A 417 -0.73 8.72 -25.85
C GLU A 417 -0.47 7.28 -26.27
N VAL A 418 -0.99 6.30 -25.51
CA VAL A 418 -0.86 4.89 -25.91
C VAL A 418 -1.75 4.56 -27.11
N VAL A 419 -2.96 5.12 -27.20
CA VAL A 419 -3.81 4.96 -28.41
C VAL A 419 -3.08 5.52 -29.64
N ARG A 420 -2.54 6.73 -29.54
CA ARG A 420 -1.78 7.38 -30.61
C ARG A 420 -0.54 6.58 -31.00
N LEU A 421 0.21 6.07 -30.02
CA LEU A 421 1.39 5.23 -30.26
C LEU A 421 0.99 3.95 -31.02
N LEU A 422 -0.04 3.24 -30.57
CA LEU A 422 -0.50 1.99 -31.18
C LEU A 422 -0.95 2.18 -32.63
N LEU A 423 -1.62 3.30 -32.94
CA LEU A 423 -2.10 3.59 -34.31
C LEU A 423 -0.99 4.08 -35.25
N ARG A 424 0.12 4.62 -34.72
CA ARG A 424 1.24 5.15 -35.54
C ARG A 424 2.33 4.12 -35.82
N CYS A 425 2.43 3.05 -35.03
CA CYS A 425 3.48 2.05 -35.20
C CYS A 425 3.17 1.09 -36.35
N GLU A 426 3.96 1.13 -37.44
CA GLU A 426 3.77 0.29 -38.63
C GLU A 426 3.82 -1.22 -38.35
N HIS A 427 4.58 -1.64 -37.34
CA HIS A 427 4.70 -3.05 -36.94
C HIS A 427 3.54 -3.56 -36.08
N VAL A 428 2.63 -2.66 -35.66
CA VAL A 428 1.48 -3.00 -34.82
C VAL A 428 0.29 -3.35 -35.70
N ARG A 429 -0.11 -4.62 -35.69
CA ARG A 429 -1.32 -5.09 -36.38
C ARG A 429 -2.52 -5.04 -35.43
N ILE A 430 -3.53 -4.27 -35.81
CA ILE A 430 -4.79 -4.12 -35.08
C ILE A 430 -5.92 -4.43 -36.06
N ASP A 431 -6.77 -5.37 -35.70
CA ASP A 431 -7.95 -5.73 -36.49
C ASP A 431 -9.04 -4.65 -36.43
N ASP A 432 -9.83 -4.53 -37.51
CA ASP A 432 -10.91 -3.55 -37.62
C ASP A 432 -11.98 -3.72 -36.54
N GLU A 433 -12.23 -4.94 -36.06
CA GLU A 433 -13.18 -5.19 -34.97
C GLU A 433 -12.70 -4.53 -33.67
N SER A 434 -11.42 -4.67 -33.33
CA SER A 434 -10.80 -4.01 -32.18
C SER A 434 -10.80 -2.49 -32.31
N LYS A 435 -10.52 -1.92 -33.50
CA LYS A 435 -10.67 -0.48 -33.75
C LYS A 435 -12.12 -0.03 -33.53
N ALA A 436 -13.10 -0.73 -34.09
CA ALA A 436 -14.52 -0.42 -33.94
C ALA A 436 -14.99 -0.52 -32.47
N ARG A 437 -14.54 -1.54 -31.73
CA ARG A 437 -14.81 -1.67 -30.29
C ARG A 437 -14.20 -0.52 -29.49
N ALA A 438 -12.95 -0.16 -29.76
CA ALA A 438 -12.29 0.96 -29.11
C ALA A 438 -13.05 2.26 -29.38
N ARG A 439 -13.49 2.50 -30.63
CA ARG A 439 -14.22 3.71 -31.02
C ARG A 439 -15.56 3.82 -30.28
N ARG A 440 -16.39 2.76 -30.32
CA ARG A 440 -17.66 2.73 -29.57
C ARG A 440 -17.44 3.04 -28.09
N ARG A 441 -16.36 2.48 -27.52
CA ARG A 441 -16.02 2.73 -26.12
C ARG A 441 -15.59 4.17 -25.85
N ALA A 442 -14.87 4.80 -26.77
CA ALA A 442 -14.53 6.21 -26.67
C ALA A 442 -15.79 7.09 -26.71
N GLU A 443 -16.72 6.81 -27.63
CA GLU A 443 -18.00 7.53 -27.75
C GLU A 443 -18.86 7.38 -26.47
N GLU A 444 -19.01 6.16 -25.95
CA GLU A 444 -19.73 5.90 -24.68
C GLU A 444 -19.17 6.67 -23.49
N LEU A 445 -17.84 6.88 -23.47
CA LEU A 445 -17.15 7.57 -22.39
C LEU A 445 -17.10 9.09 -22.60
N GLY A 446 -17.51 9.59 -23.77
CA GLY A 446 -17.40 10.99 -24.17
C GLY A 446 -15.97 11.44 -24.46
N LEU A 447 -15.14 10.56 -25.03
CA LEU A 447 -13.74 10.81 -25.37
C LEU A 447 -13.60 11.21 -26.84
N GLU A 448 -14.12 12.38 -27.21
CA GLU A 448 -14.25 12.84 -28.60
C GLU A 448 -12.91 12.76 -29.36
N SER A 449 -11.82 13.31 -28.79
CA SER A 449 -10.46 13.23 -29.37
C SER A 449 -10.04 11.78 -29.70
N MET A 450 -10.33 10.82 -28.81
CA MET A 450 -10.00 9.42 -29.07
C MET A 450 -10.91 8.78 -30.11
N ALA A 451 -12.19 9.13 -30.11
CA ALA A 451 -13.14 8.62 -31.10
C ALA A 451 -12.76 9.08 -32.51
N GLU A 452 -12.34 10.34 -32.67
CA GLU A 452 -11.85 10.91 -33.92
C GLU A 452 -10.56 10.21 -34.41
N MET A 453 -9.60 9.96 -33.51
CA MET A 453 -8.37 9.23 -33.86
C MET A 453 -8.63 7.80 -34.35
N LEU A 454 -9.72 7.17 -33.92
CA LEU A 454 -10.07 5.78 -34.24
C LEU A 454 -10.88 5.64 -35.54
N VAL A 455 -11.11 6.73 -36.28
CA VAL A 455 -11.75 6.71 -37.60
C VAL A 455 -10.76 6.29 -38.70
N PHE A 456 -9.47 6.51 -38.46
CA PHE A 456 -8.36 6.23 -39.38
C PHE A 456 -7.67 4.90 -39.01
#